data_AF-A0A2S9G6N2-F1
#
_entry.id   AF-A0A2S9G6N2-F1
#
_cell.length_a   1.000
_cell.length_b   1.000
_cell.length_c   1.000
_cell.angle_alpha   90.00
_cell.angle_beta   90.00
_cell.angle_gamma   90.00
#
_symmetry.space_group_name_H-M   'P 1'
#
loop_
_entity.id
_entity.type
_entity.pdbx_description
1 polymer ?
#
loop_
_entity_poly.entity_id
_entity_poly.type
_entity_poly.pdbx_seq_one_letter_code
_entity_poly.pdbx_strand_id
1 'polypeptide(L)'
;LPAQRAAYFCSGCPHNRSTVVPDGSLAGGGIGCHTMVTMSGRTDSAVTGLTQMGGEGSQWIGQAPFTDVPHLFQNIGDGTFFHS
;
A
#
# COMPACT_ATOMS: atom_id res chain seq x y z
N LEU A 1 12.58 -15.66 -25.22
CA LEU A 1 11.36 -15.42 -24.40
C LEU A 1 11.11 -13.92 -24.36
N PRO A 2 9.86 -13.44 -24.50
CA PRO A 2 9.56 -12.02 -24.38
C PRO A 2 9.90 -11.54 -22.96
N ALA A 3 10.53 -10.37 -22.83
CA ALA A 3 10.82 -9.77 -21.53
C ALA A 3 9.50 -9.32 -20.86
N GLN A 4 9.28 -9.72 -19.60
CA GLN A 4 8.17 -9.20 -18.81
C GLN A 4 8.43 -7.71 -18.48
N ARG A 5 7.60 -6.82 -19.03
CA ARG A 5 7.61 -5.38 -18.73
C ARG A 5 6.61 -5.08 -17.61
N ALA A 6 6.85 -5.61 -16.43
CA ALA A 6 6.04 -5.29 -15.27
C ALA A 6 6.29 -3.84 -14.84
N ALA A 7 5.23 -3.13 -14.43
CA ALA A 7 5.39 -1.83 -13.79
C ALA A 7 6.18 -1.97 -12.49
N TYR A 8 7.14 -1.08 -12.27
CA TYR A 8 7.97 -1.10 -11.07
C TYR A 8 8.48 0.30 -10.72
N PHE A 9 9.02 0.43 -9.52
CA PHE A 9 9.61 1.66 -9.04
C PHE A 9 10.84 2.09 -9.86
N CYS A 10 11.04 3.41 -10.00
CA CYS A 10 12.26 3.96 -10.57
C CYS A 10 13.50 3.51 -9.79
N SER A 11 14.66 3.49 -10.45
CA SER A 11 15.95 3.22 -9.80
C SER A 11 16.19 4.17 -8.62
N GLY A 12 16.36 3.62 -7.41
CA GLY A 12 16.58 4.39 -6.19
C GLY A 12 15.34 5.03 -5.57
N CYS A 13 14.13 4.75 -6.09
CA CYS A 13 12.90 5.31 -5.53
C CYS A 13 12.68 4.82 -4.08
N PRO A 14 12.47 5.71 -3.10
CA PRO A 14 12.28 5.33 -1.71
C PRO A 14 11.00 4.50 -1.49
N HIS A 15 10.01 4.61 -2.38
CA HIS A 15 8.79 3.79 -2.33
C HIS A 15 9.05 2.28 -2.47
N ASN A 16 10.22 1.88 -2.98
CA ASN A 16 10.63 0.48 -3.00
C ASN A 16 11.04 -0.06 -1.61
N ARG A 17 11.02 0.77 -0.57
CA ARG A 17 11.27 0.35 0.82
C ARG A 17 10.32 0.99 1.84
N SER A 18 9.82 2.20 1.59
CA SER A 18 8.99 2.94 2.55
C SER A 18 7.65 2.28 2.87
N THR A 19 7.27 1.26 2.12
CA THR A 19 6.03 0.48 2.29
C THR A 19 6.18 -0.73 3.23
N VAL A 20 7.38 -0.98 3.77
CA VAL A 20 7.59 -2.05 4.77
C VAL A 20 6.81 -1.75 6.05
N VAL A 21 6.13 -2.75 6.60
CA VAL A 21 5.43 -2.67 7.88
C VAL A 21 5.97 -3.68 8.89
N PRO A 22 5.78 -3.47 10.21
CA PRO A 22 6.18 -4.44 11.23
C PRO A 22 5.50 -5.80 11.04
N ASP A 23 6.20 -6.87 11.43
CA ASP A 23 5.68 -8.24 11.35
C ASP A 23 4.34 -8.37 12.09
N GLY A 24 3.42 -9.14 11.50
CA GLY A 24 2.06 -9.33 12.02
C GLY A 24 1.10 -8.15 11.79
N SER A 25 1.59 -7.04 11.24
CA SER A 25 0.75 -5.91 10.83
C SER A 25 0.24 -6.08 9.40
N LEU A 26 -0.84 -5.39 9.07
CA LEU A 26 -1.34 -5.25 7.71
C LEU A 26 -1.21 -3.81 7.24
N ALA A 27 -1.28 -3.61 5.93
CA ALA A 27 -1.31 -2.29 5.34
C ALA A 27 -2.52 -2.08 4.42
N GLY A 28 -3.03 -0.86 4.42
CA GLY A 28 -3.89 -0.34 3.36
C GLY A 28 -3.07 0.45 2.36
N GLY A 29 -3.47 0.44 1.09
CA GLY A 29 -2.89 1.29 0.05
C GLY A 29 -3.88 2.34 -0.46
N GLY A 30 -3.37 3.54 -0.75
CA GLY A 30 -3.99 4.52 -1.62
C GLY A 30 -3.53 4.43 -3.08
N ILE A 31 -4.05 5.35 -3.90
CA ILE A 31 -3.62 5.52 -5.30
C ILE A 31 -2.40 6.44 -5.36
N GLY A 32 -1.32 5.97 -5.98
CA GLY A 32 -0.10 6.75 -6.21
C GLY A 32 1.07 5.87 -6.63
N CYS A 33 2.28 6.43 -6.68
CA CYS A 33 3.47 5.65 -7.02
C CYS A 33 3.71 4.46 -6.08
N HIS A 34 3.35 4.60 -4.80
CA HIS A 34 3.48 3.53 -3.81
C HIS A 34 2.52 2.34 -4.06
N THR A 35 1.45 2.51 -4.85
CA THR A 35 0.53 1.42 -5.22
C THR A 35 1.24 0.29 -5.97
N MET A 36 2.34 0.59 -6.68
CA MET A 36 3.13 -0.44 -7.40
C MET A 36 3.65 -1.55 -6.48
N VAL A 37 3.65 -1.37 -5.17
CA VAL A 37 4.01 -2.43 -4.22
C VAL A 37 3.12 -3.67 -4.35
N THR A 38 1.83 -3.50 -4.70
CA THR A 38 0.89 -4.62 -4.91
C THR A 38 1.24 -5.47 -6.13
N MET A 39 2.01 -4.92 -7.07
CA MET A 39 2.49 -5.59 -8.28
C MET A 39 3.93 -6.09 -8.16
N SER A 40 4.62 -5.72 -7.08
CA SER A 40 6.07 -5.95 -6.92
C SER A 40 6.43 -7.36 -6.42
N GLY A 41 5.44 -8.16 -6.02
CA GLY A 41 5.65 -9.48 -5.38
C GLY A 41 6.17 -9.41 -3.94
N ARG A 42 6.30 -8.20 -3.39
CA ARG A 42 6.83 -7.95 -2.04
C ARG A 42 5.78 -8.19 -0.96
N THR A 43 6.02 -9.19 -0.13
CA THR A 43 5.13 -9.58 0.99
C THR A 43 5.36 -8.75 2.25
N ASP A 44 6.54 -8.15 2.42
CA ASP A 44 6.91 -7.29 3.55
C ASP A 44 6.12 -5.97 3.63
N SER A 45 5.39 -5.62 2.56
CA SER A 45 4.47 -4.49 2.55
C SER A 45 3.11 -4.78 3.18
N ALA A 46 2.71 -6.06 3.21
CA ALA A 46 1.42 -6.54 3.70
C ALA A 46 0.19 -5.72 3.24
N VAL A 47 0.23 -5.11 2.04
CA VAL A 47 -0.90 -4.32 1.52
C VAL A 47 -2.04 -5.26 1.10
N THR A 48 -3.20 -5.15 1.76
CA THR A 48 -4.35 -6.05 1.55
C THR A 48 -5.53 -5.42 0.81
N GLY A 49 -5.48 -4.11 0.55
CA GLY A 49 -6.56 -3.41 -0.15
C GLY A 49 -6.11 -2.06 -0.69
N LEU A 50 -6.86 -1.57 -1.68
CA LEU A 50 -6.69 -0.27 -2.30
C LEU A 50 -8.00 0.50 -2.25
N THR A 51 -7.92 1.80 -2.00
CA THR A 51 -9.06 2.72 -2.10
C THR A 51 -8.78 3.79 -3.15
N GLN A 52 -9.85 4.44 -3.63
CA GLN A 52 -9.72 5.67 -4.41
C GLN A 52 -8.94 6.74 -3.64
N MET A 53 -8.34 7.68 -4.38
CA MET A 53 -7.69 8.86 -3.80
C MET A 53 -8.68 9.64 -2.92
N GLY A 54 -8.29 9.93 -1.68
CA GLY A 54 -9.11 10.56 -0.64
C GLY A 54 -9.93 9.57 0.19
N GLY A 55 -9.95 8.29 -0.19
CA GLY A 55 -10.63 7.22 0.54
C GLY A 55 -9.71 6.38 1.42
N GLU A 56 -8.42 6.70 1.49
CA GLU A 56 -7.39 5.93 2.19
C GLU A 56 -7.77 5.69 3.65
N GLY A 57 -7.79 4.41 4.04
CA GLY A 57 -8.13 3.98 5.40
C GLY A 57 -9.61 3.65 5.59
N SER A 58 -10.50 4.07 4.68
CA SER A 58 -11.94 3.80 4.80
C SER A 58 -12.27 2.30 4.77
N GLN A 59 -11.45 1.47 4.13
CA GLN A 59 -11.62 0.01 4.17
C GLN A 59 -11.57 -0.55 5.59
N TRP A 60 -10.84 0.11 6.49
CA TRP A 60 -10.75 -0.30 7.89
C TRP A 60 -12.10 -0.22 8.62
N ILE A 61 -12.97 0.72 8.24
CA ILE A 61 -14.31 0.89 8.84
C ILE A 61 -15.12 -0.40 8.68
N GLY A 62 -15.02 -1.06 7.52
CA GLY A 62 -15.69 -2.32 7.25
C GLY A 62 -14.93 -3.54 7.79
N GLN A 63 -13.60 -3.49 7.85
CA GLN A 63 -12.76 -4.64 8.24
C GLN A 63 -12.64 -4.81 9.76
N ALA A 64 -12.55 -3.71 10.51
CA ALA A 64 -12.22 -3.73 11.94
C ALA A 64 -13.07 -4.69 12.80
N PRO A 65 -14.40 -4.86 12.56
CA PRO A 65 -15.22 -5.79 13.36
C PRO A 65 -14.97 -7.27 13.08
N PHE A 66 -14.22 -7.62 12.04
CA PHE A 66 -14.07 -8.99 11.52
C PHE A 66 -12.63 -9.48 11.48
N THR A 67 -11.73 -8.82 12.20
CA THR A 67 -10.31 -9.17 12.23
C THR A 67 -9.74 -9.00 13.64
N ASP A 68 -8.82 -9.89 14.00
CA ASP A 68 -8.04 -9.80 15.24
C ASP A 68 -6.68 -9.11 15.00
N VAL A 69 -6.47 -8.49 13.83
CA VAL A 69 -5.18 -7.83 13.52
C VAL A 69 -4.94 -6.67 14.50
N PRO A 70 -3.78 -6.62 15.19
CA PRO A 70 -3.53 -5.58 16.19
C PRO A 70 -3.33 -4.19 15.59
N HIS A 71 -2.66 -4.11 14.43
CA HIS A 71 -2.26 -2.85 13.81
C HIS A 71 -2.43 -2.89 12.28
N LEU A 72 -3.00 -1.81 11.75
CA LEU A 72 -3.08 -1.54 10.32
C LEU A 72 -2.39 -0.20 10.00
N PHE A 73 -1.52 -0.21 8.98
CA PHE A 73 -0.79 0.96 8.49
C PHE A 73 -1.40 1.44 7.17
N GLN A 74 -1.85 2.68 7.10
CA GLN A 74 -2.36 3.24 5.84
C GLN A 74 -1.23 3.94 5.07
N ASN A 75 -0.87 3.40 3.90
CA ASN A 75 -0.01 4.10 2.96
C ASN A 75 -0.82 5.18 2.25
N ILE A 76 -0.33 6.41 2.32
CA ILE A 76 -0.93 7.59 1.71
C ILE A 76 0.15 8.41 0.99
N GLY A 77 -0.18 8.94 -0.17
CA GLY A 77 0.66 9.90 -0.88
C GLY A 77 0.52 11.30 -0.28
N ASP A 78 1.54 12.14 -0.44
CA ASP A 78 1.50 13.55 -0.06
C ASP A 78 0.36 14.30 -0.78
N GLY A 79 0.16 14.03 -2.07
CA GLY A 79 -0.97 14.60 -2.83
C GLY A 79 -2.32 14.28 -2.18
N THR A 80 -2.57 13.01 -1.84
CA THR A 80 -3.78 12.63 -1.12
C THR A 80 -3.87 13.35 0.23
N PHE A 81 -2.79 13.30 1.01
CA PHE A 81 -2.75 13.82 2.37
C PHE A 81 -3.06 15.32 2.46
N PHE A 82 -2.64 16.11 1.48
CA PHE A 82 -2.79 17.58 1.52
C PHE A 82 -3.99 18.13 0.72
N HIS A 83 -4.53 17.40 -0.25
CA HIS A 83 -5.52 17.94 -1.21
C HIS A 83 -6.84 17.14 -1.32
N SER A 84 -7.10 16.17 -0.42
CA SER A 84 -8.31 15.32 -0.48
C SER A 84 -9.18 15.43 0.77
#